data_AF-A0A163ZQI4-F1
#
_entry.id   AF-A0A163ZQI4-F1
#
_cell.length_a   1.000
_cell.length_b   1.000
_cell.length_c   1.000
_cell.angle_alpha   90.00
_cell.angle_beta   90.00
_cell.angle_gamma   90.00
#
_symmetry.space_group_name_H-M   'P 1'
#
loop_
_entity.id
_entity.type
_entity.pdbx_description
1 polymer ?
#
loop_
_entity_poly.entity_id
_entity_poly.type
_entity_poly.pdbx_seq_one_letter_code
_entity_poly.pdbx_strand_id
1 'polypeptide(L)' 'MDAALSGFNLGTVLLFSSGFFVVATFLFGKMGGYYNTDQYDGNGTAH' A
#
# COMPACT_ATOMS: atom_id res chain seq x y z
N MET A 1 12.73 -29.99 0.55
CA MET A 1 11.65 -29.18 -0.06
C MET A 1 10.48 -29.01 0.90
N ASP A 2 10.08 -30.03 1.66
CA ASP A 2 9.04 -29.96 2.71
C ASP A 2 9.18 -28.81 3.73
N ALA A 3 10.37 -28.65 4.32
CA ALA A 3 10.62 -27.60 5.32
C ALA A 3 10.52 -26.17 4.77
N ALA A 4 10.68 -25.98 3.46
CA ALA A 4 10.52 -24.66 2.81
C ALA A 4 9.03 -24.32 2.64
N LEU A 5 8.18 -25.33 2.42
CA LEU A 5 6.73 -25.16 2.27
C LEU A 5 6.00 -25.03 3.60
N SER A 6 6.52 -25.60 4.69
CA SER A 6 5.92 -25.48 6.02
C SER A 6 5.90 -24.02 6.52
N GLY A 7 6.94 -23.25 6.18
CA GLY A 7 7.03 -21.83 6.46
C GLY A 7 6.26 -20.95 5.46
N PHE A 8 6.12 -21.40 4.22
CA PHE A 8 5.39 -20.68 3.17
C PHE A 8 3.91 -21.09 3.15
N ASN A 9 3.19 -20.67 4.19
CA ASN A 9 1.75 -20.86 4.33
C ASN A 9 1.00 -19.52 4.24
N LEU A 10 -0.33 -19.59 4.25
CA LEU A 10 -1.19 -18.42 4.15
C LEU A 10 -0.89 -17.37 5.23
N GLY A 11 -0.63 -17.79 6.48
CA GLY A 11 -0.32 -16.87 7.57
C GLY A 11 0.95 -16.07 7.32
N THR A 12 2.00 -16.74 6.84
CA THR A 12 3.27 -16.08 6.48
C THR A 12 3.07 -15.08 5.33
N VAL A 13 2.32 -15.46 4.30
CA VAL A 13 2.03 -14.57 3.16
C VAL A 13 1.25 -13.33 3.62
N LEU A 14 0.23 -13.51 4.46
CA LEU A 14 -0.57 -12.40 4.99
C LEU A 14 0.26 -11.49 5.90
N LEU A 15 1.12 -12.04 6.75
CA LEU A 15 1.96 -11.26 7.65
C LEU A 15 2.94 -10.37 6.87
N PHE A 16 3.65 -10.92 5.89
CA PHE A 16 4.59 -10.14 5.10
C PHE A 16 3.89 -9.17 4.14
N SER A 17 2.79 -9.57 3.51
CA SER A 17 2.06 -8.70 2.58
C SER A 17 1.37 -7.53 3.27
N SER A 18 0.79 -7.73 4.47
CA SER A 18 0.21 -6.63 5.26
C SER A 18 1.27 -5.64 5.73
N GLY A 19 2.42 -6.12 6.20
CA GLY A 19 3.55 -5.25 6.55
C GLY A 19 4.06 -4.46 5.34
N PHE A 20 4.24 -5.13 4.19
CA PHE A 20 4.63 -4.46 2.94
C PHE A 20 3.59 -3.45 2.47
N PHE A 21 2.29 -3.77 2.56
CA PHE A 21 1.20 -2.87 2.21
C PHE A 21 1.24 -1.58 3.02
N VAL A 22 1.45 -1.66 4.34
CA VAL A 22 1.57 -0.47 5.21
C VAL A 22 2.77 0.39 4.83
N VAL A 23 3.92 -0.21 4.53
CA VAL A 23 5.09 0.54 4.07
C VAL A 23 4.81 1.21 2.72
N ALA A 24 4.19 0.49 1.80
CA ALA A 24 3.82 1.02 0.49
C ALA A 24 2.84 2.19 0.60
N THR A 25 1.82 2.13 1.47
CA THR A 25 0.89 3.25 1.66
C THR A 25 1.58 4.51 2.19
N PHE A 26 2.57 4.39 3.07
CA PHE A 26 3.37 5.54 3.49
C PHE A 26 4.24 6.11 2.37
N LEU A 27 4.79 5.27 1.49
CA LEU A 27 5.59 5.74 0.35
C LEU A 27 4.71 6.47 -0.66
N PHE A 28 3.63 5.85 -1.11
CA PHE A 28 2.72 6.44 -2.10
C PHE A 28 1.94 7.63 -1.54
N GLY A 29 1.58 7.62 -0.26
CA GLY A 29 0.92 8.75 0.39
C GLY A 29 1.73 10.05 0.38
N LYS A 30 3.07 9.96 0.28
CA LYS A 30 3.96 11.13 0.18
C LYS A 30 4.20 11.61 -1.25
N MET A 31 3.87 10.81 -2.26
CA MET A 31 4.26 11.10 -3.66
C MET A 31 3.43 12.20 -4.33
N GLY A 32 2.41 12.75 -3.65
CA GLY A 32 1.57 13.82 -4.20
C GLY A 32 0.90 13.44 -5.53
N GLY A 33 0.22 14.39 -6.17
CA GLY A 33 -0.38 14.18 -7.47
C GLY A 33 -1.20 15.37 -7.95
N TYR A 34 -2.14 15.11 -8.87
CA TYR A 34 -3.01 16.14 -9.45
C TYR A 34 -3.70 17.02 -8.40
N TYR A 35 -4.13 16.41 -7.29
CA TYR A 35 -4.76 17.09 -6.15
C TYR A 35 -3.86 18.11 -5.43
N ASN A 36 -2.56 18.13 -5.70
CA ASN A 36 -1.60 19.08 -5.14
C ASN A 36 -1.16 20.16 -6.15
N THR A 37 -1.79 20.19 -7.32
CA THR A 37 -1.46 21.15 -8.37
C THR A 37 -2.44 22.32 -8.37
N ASP A 38 -2.00 23.46 -8.89
CA ASP A 38 -2.86 24.65 -9.07
C ASP A 38 -4.01 24.42 -10.07
N GLN A 39 -3.99 23.30 -10.80
CA GLN A 39 -5.04 22.90 -11.74
C GLN A 39 -6.22 22.22 -11.04
N TYR A 40 -6.08 21.84 -9.77
CA TYR A 40 -7.13 21.24 -8.99
C TYR A 40 -7.93 22.31 -8.21
N ASP A 41 -9.15 22.58 -8.67
CA ASP A 41 -10.06 23.60 -8.11
C ASP A 41 -11.06 23.02 -7.09
N GLY A 42 -10.85 21.78 -6.65
CA GLY A 42 -11.75 21.08 -5.72
C GLY A 42 -11.24 21.04 -4.28
N ASN A 43 -12.06 20.53 -3.37
CA ASN A 43 -11.70 20.30 -1.96
C ASN A 43 -11.41 18.81 -1.64
N GLY A 44 -11.32 17.95 -2.64
CA GLY A 44 -11.13 16.51 -2.49
C GLY A 44 -12.42 15.69 -2.40
N THR A 45 -13.60 16.28 -2.61
CA THR A 45 -14.89 15.58 -2.56
C THR A 45 -15.72 15.78 -3.82
N ALA A 46 -16.64 14.85 -4.09
CA ALA A 46 -17.64 15.01 -5.14
C ALA A 46 -18.78 15.91 -4.62
N HIS A 47 -19.21 16.86 -5.43
CA HIS A 47 -20.38 17.70 -5.20
C HIS A 47 -21.54 17.23 -6.07
#